data_AF-A0A3M8DHG6-F1
#
_entry.id   AF-A0A3M8DHG6-F1
#
_cell.length_a   1.000
_cell.length_b   1.000
_cell.length_c   1.000
_cell.angle_alpha   90.00
_cell.angle_beta   90.00
_cell.angle_gamma   90.00
#
_symmetry.space_group_name_H-M   'P 1'
#
loop_
_entity.id
_entity.type
_entity.pdbx_description
1 polymer ?
#
loop_
_entity_poly.entity_id
_entity_poly.type
_entity_poly.pdbx_seq_one_letter_code
_entity_poly.pdbx_strand_id
1 'polypeptide(L)'
;MQSVTTGIISAKNRRVQVAKRVYEEILQTDAAINPGNSGGPLINLHGEVVGLNAFIIQASQSLGFSIGVNSLKPYLEEIVPD
;
A
#
# COMPACT_ATOMS: atom_id res chain seq x y z
N MET A 1 13.60 1.98 -13.41
CA MET A 1 13.14 0.58 -13.44
C MET A 1 11.69 0.59 -13.02
N GLN A 2 10.78 0.09 -13.84
CA GLN A 2 9.41 -0.22 -13.41
C GLN A 2 9.34 -1.73 -13.24
N SER A 3 8.97 -2.20 -12.05
CA SER A 3 8.87 -3.62 -11.72
C SER A 3 7.44 -3.95 -11.29
N VAL A 4 7.02 -5.18 -11.58
CA VAL A 4 5.77 -5.75 -11.07
C VAL A 4 6.15 -6.84 -10.07
N THR A 5 5.51 -6.82 -8.91
CA THR A 5 5.66 -7.85 -7.88
C THR A 5 4.27 -8.41 -7.56
N THR A 6 4.23 -9.66 -7.15
CA THR A 6 2.99 -10.36 -6.80
C THR A 6 3.12 -10.93 -5.40
N GLY A 7 1.98 -11.16 -4.76
CA GLY A 7 1.87 -11.62 -3.39
C GLY A 7 0.42 -11.72 -2.96
N ILE A 8 0.21 -11.92 -1.67
CA ILE A 8 -1.08 -12.03 -1.02
C ILE A 8 -1.25 -10.95 0.04
N ILE A 9 -2.49 -10.57 0.32
CA ILE A 9 -2.81 -9.76 1.49
C ILE A 9 -2.67 -10.64 2.73
N SER A 10 -1.58 -10.48 3.47
CA SER A 10 -1.30 -11.26 4.68
C SER A 10 -2.09 -10.75 5.89
N ALA A 11 -2.47 -9.47 5.92
CA ALA A 11 -3.33 -8.89 6.95
C ALA A 11 -4.04 -7.62 6.46
N LYS A 12 -5.20 -7.31 7.05
CA LYS A 12 -5.97 -6.09 6.79
C LYS A 12 -6.08 -5.25 8.07
N ASN A 13 -6.48 -3.99 7.94
CA ASN A 13 -6.77 -3.08 9.04
C ASN A 13 -5.63 -2.97 10.07
N ARG A 14 -4.38 -2.96 9.58
CA ARG A 14 -3.22 -2.87 10.45
C ARG A 14 -3.05 -1.44 10.96
N ARG A 15 -2.64 -1.32 12.22
CA ARG A 15 -2.14 -0.08 12.80
C ARG A 15 -0.64 -0.20 12.97
N VAL A 16 0.12 0.64 12.28
CA VAL A 16 1.59 0.59 12.28
C VAL A 16 2.14 1.98 12.54
N GLN A 17 3.02 2.08 13.53
CA GLN A 17 3.75 3.31 13.81
C GLN A 17 5.09 3.28 13.08
N VAL A 18 5.33 4.30 12.26
CA VAL A 18 6.61 4.49 11.56
C VAL A 18 7.12 5.88 11.92
N ALA A 19 8.28 5.93 12.57
CA ALA A 19 8.82 7.15 13.16
C ALA A 19 7.77 7.88 14.04
N LYS A 20 7.38 9.11 13.68
CA LYS A 20 6.40 9.92 14.40
C LYS A 20 4.98 9.85 13.81
N ARG A 21 4.74 9.00 12.82
CA ARG A 21 3.44 8.87 12.15
C ARG A 21 2.81 7.52 12.48
N VAL A 22 1.51 7.53 12.73
CA VAL A 22 0.70 6.32 12.86
C VAL A 22 -0.08 6.16 11.57
N TYR A 23 0.07 5.01 10.95
CA TYR A 23 -0.73 4.58 9.81
C TYR A 23 -1.81 3.65 10.32
N GLU A 24 -3.05 3.94 9.96
CA GLU A 24 -4.22 3.17 10.33
C GLU A 24 -4.86 2.56 9.08
N GLU A 25 -5.58 1.46 9.27
CA GLU A 25 -6.31 0.78 8.21
C GLU A 25 -5.48 0.34 6.99
N ILE A 26 -4.17 0.13 7.18
CA ILE A 26 -3.29 -0.29 6.08
C ILE A 26 -3.39 -1.79 5.81
N LEU A 27 -3.15 -2.15 4.56
CA LEU A 27 -3.02 -3.52 4.09
C LEU A 27 -1.57 -3.99 4.26
N GLN A 28 -1.38 -5.19 4.76
CA GLN A 28 -0.08 -5.88 4.76
C GLN A 28 -0.05 -6.88 3.61
N THR A 29 1.05 -6.88 2.86
CA THR A 29 1.29 -7.81 1.75
C THR A 29 2.71 -8.34 1.79
N ASP A 30 2.91 -9.55 1.28
CA ASP A 30 4.24 -10.12 1.02
C ASP A 30 4.75 -9.81 -0.39
N ALA A 31 3.94 -9.13 -1.22
CA ALA A 31 4.41 -8.57 -2.47
C ALA A 31 5.57 -7.60 -2.20
N ALA A 32 6.68 -7.79 -2.90
CA ALA A 32 7.88 -7.00 -2.65
C ALA A 32 7.65 -5.51 -2.99
N ILE A 33 7.86 -4.64 -2.00
CA ILE A 33 7.80 -3.18 -2.13
C ILE A 33 9.22 -2.63 -2.03
N ASN A 34 9.64 -1.85 -3.04
CA ASN A 34 10.97 -1.29 -3.15
C ASN A 34 10.89 0.13 -3.76
N PRO A 35 11.96 0.95 -3.61
CA PRO A 35 12.07 2.20 -4.36
C PRO A 35 11.81 1.96 -5.86
N GLY A 36 10.79 2.63 -6.39
CA GLY A 36 10.35 2.50 -7.79
C GLY A 36 8.93 1.94 -7.97
N ASN A 37 8.44 1.08 -7.06
CA ASN A 37 7.02 0.67 -7.05
C ASN A 37 6.23 1.25 -5.87
N SER A 38 6.91 1.81 -4.86
CA SER A 38 6.32 2.70 -3.85
C SER A 38 5.63 3.89 -4.54
N GLY A 39 4.40 4.20 -4.11
CA GLY A 39 3.51 5.17 -4.75
C GLY A 39 2.73 4.62 -5.96
N GLY A 40 3.02 3.39 -6.40
CA GLY A 40 2.24 2.69 -7.42
C GLY A 40 1.03 1.97 -6.84
N PRO A 41 0.08 1.55 -7.70
CA PRO A 41 -1.11 0.83 -7.26
C PRO A 41 -0.79 -0.60 -6.84
N LEU A 42 -1.50 -1.07 -5.82
CA LEU A 42 -1.70 -2.49 -5.55
C LEU A 42 -3.02 -2.89 -6.20
N ILE A 43 -2.98 -3.87 -7.10
CA ILE A 43 -4.15 -4.32 -7.86
C ILE A 43 -4.52 -5.77 -7.52
N ASN A 44 -5.81 -6.09 -7.58
CA ASN A 44 -6.28 -7.48 -7.48
C ASN A 44 -6.25 -8.18 -8.85
N LEU A 45 -6.62 -9.47 -8.89
CA LEU A 45 -6.63 -10.26 -10.13
C LEU A 45 -7.66 -9.81 -11.17
N HIS A 46 -8.62 -8.95 -10.79
CA HIS A 46 -9.58 -8.34 -11.71
C HIS A 46 -9.08 -7.01 -12.30
N GLY A 47 -7.86 -6.58 -11.95
CA GLY A 47 -7.29 -5.31 -12.40
C GLY A 47 -7.81 -4.10 -11.62
N GLU A 48 -8.48 -4.30 -10.48
CA GLU A 48 -9.01 -3.22 -9.65
C GLU A 48 -7.96 -2.76 -8.64
N VAL A 49 -7.83 -1.44 -8.45
CA VAL A 49 -6.95 -0.87 -7.43
C VAL A 49 -7.53 -1.13 -6.04
N VAL A 50 -6.78 -1.83 -5.20
CA VAL A 50 -7.16 -2.12 -3.80
C VAL A 50 -6.34 -1.32 -2.79
N GLY A 51 -5.20 -0.75 -3.21
CA GLY A 51 -4.40 0.14 -2.37
C GLY A 51 -3.25 0.83 -3.09
N LEU A 52 -2.46 1.59 -2.34
CA LEU A 52 -1.27 2.31 -2.77
C LEU A 52 -0.06 1.80 -2.00
N ASN A 53 0.96 1.31 -2.70
CA ASN A 53 2.19 0.81 -2.07
C ASN A 53 2.88 1.95 -1.31
N ALA A 54 3.10 1.79 0.00
CA ALA A 54 3.57 2.89 0.83
C ALA A 54 4.98 2.67 1.37
N PHE A 55 5.20 1.63 2.18
CA PHE A 55 6.48 1.43 2.86
C PHE A 55 6.70 -0.03 3.27
N ILE A 56 7.93 -0.30 3.74
CA ILE A 56 8.34 -1.56 4.35
C ILE A 56 8.86 -1.29 5.77
N ILE A 57 8.90 -2.32 6.62
CA ILE A 57 9.70 -2.30 7.85
C ILE A 57 11.02 -3.03 7.56
N GLN A 58 12.13 -2.29 7.43
CA GLN A 58 13.43 -2.85 7.01
C GLN A 58 13.93 -4.00 7.91
N ALA A 59 13.59 -3.99 9.20
CA ALA A 59 13.97 -5.04 10.14
C ALA A 59 13.15 -6.35 9.99
N SER A 60 12.12 -6.36 9.15
CA SER A 60 11.27 -7.53 8.91
C SER A 60 11.28 -7.87 7.42
N GLN A 61 11.89 -9.01 7.08
CA GLN A 61 11.85 -9.49 5.70
C GLN A 61 10.38 -9.75 5.30
N SER A 62 10.02 -9.26 4.11
CA SER A 62 8.72 -9.48 3.47
C SER A 62 7.49 -8.86 4.15
N LEU A 63 7.64 -7.75 4.90
CA LEU A 63 6.50 -6.92 5.34
C LEU A 63 6.36 -5.67 4.48
N GLY A 64 5.54 -5.77 3.43
CA GLY A 64 5.06 -4.64 2.64
C GLY A 64 3.76 -4.06 3.19
N PHE A 65 3.62 -2.74 3.14
CA PHE A 65 2.42 -2.04 3.57
C PHE A 65 1.86 -1.15 2.47
N SER A 66 0.54 -1.22 2.28
CA SER A 66 -0.20 -0.40 1.33
C SER A 66 -1.36 0.34 2.01
N ILE A 67 -1.59 1.59 1.63
CA ILE A 67 -2.75 2.37 2.08
C ILE A 67 -3.98 1.86 1.32
N GLY A 68 -5.06 1.52 2.02
CA GLY A 68 -6.28 1.02 1.37
C GLY A 68 -6.92 2.08 0.47
N VAL A 69 -7.44 1.66 -0.69
CA VAL A 69 -8.02 2.58 -1.69
C VAL A 69 -9.19 3.41 -1.12
N ASN A 70 -9.99 2.85 -0.21
CA ASN A 70 -11.11 3.57 0.40
C ASN A 70 -10.65 4.77 1.25
N SER A 71 -9.48 4.68 1.89
CA SER A 71 -8.91 5.79 2.66
C SER A 71 -8.37 6.90 1.74
N LEU A 72 -8.11 6.60 0.46
CA LEU A 72 -7.59 7.56 -0.51
C LEU A 72 -8.70 8.32 -1.26
N LYS A 73 -9.88 7.71 -1.45
CA LYS A 73 -10.99 8.28 -2.25
C LYS A 73 -11.34 9.73 -1.88
N PRO A 74 -11.54 10.10 -0.60
CA PRO A 74 -11.90 11.48 -0.26
C PRO A 74 -10.84 12.51 -0.69
N TYR A 75 -9.56 12.13 -0.60
CA TYR A 75 -8.45 13.00 -1.01
C TYR A 75 -8.34 13.10 -2.53
N LEU A 76 -8.65 12.02 -3.26
CA LEU A 76 -8.65 12.04 -4.72
C LEU A 76 -9.75 12.95 -5.25
N GLU A 77 -10.96 12.89 -4.67
CA GLU A 77 -12.09 13.78 -5.00
C GLU A 77 -11.76 15.27 -4.75
N GLU A 78 -10.95 15.57 -3.74
CA GLU A 78 -10.51 16.95 -3.44
C GLU A 78 -9.44 17.45 -4.44
N ILE A 79 -8.46 16.61 -4.78
CA ILE A 79 -7.30 17.00 -5.59
C ILE A 79 -7.61 16.97 -7.09
N VAL A 80 -8.44 16.01 -7.52
CA VAL A 80 -8.86 15.83 -8.90
C VAL A 80 -10.40 15.72 -8.91
N PRO A 81 -11.10 16.86 -8.76
CA PRO A 81 -12.54 16.88 -8.93
C PRO A 81 -12.91 16.52 -10.38
N ASP A 82 -14.08 15.92 -10.57
CA ASP A 82 -14.63 15.54 -11.88
C ASP A 82 -14.69 16.72 -12.88
#